data_AF-A0A8X7RFW2-F1
#
_entry.id   AF-A0A8X7RFW2-F1
#
_cell.length_a   1.000
_cell.length_b   1.000
_cell.length_c   1.000
_cell.angle_alpha   90.00
_cell.angle_beta   90.00
_cell.angle_gamma   90.00
#
_symmetry.space_group_name_H-M   'P 1'
#
loop_
_entity.id
_entity.type
_entity.pdbx_description
1 polymer ?
#
loop_
_entity_poly.entity_id
_entity_poly.type
_entity_poly.pdbx_seq_one_letter_code
_entity_poly.pdbx_strand_id
1 'polypeptide(L)'
;MASRNHNFIFMLISFLILHAMILFASAGWLPFSAKHVIIFNKLVTRATLVLHCRNKGEDKGVFSLGPGDSFDFRFRVNLRKTTVYIHLADRDDNPKSKVGICSECIWSIYEPAPCRDRRDGGQPYCFPWAS
;
A
#
# COMPACT_ATOMS: atom_id res chain seq x y z
N MET A 1 -23.66 -47.38 4.67
CA MET A 1 -23.15 -46.58 3.52
C MET A 1 -23.46 -45.10 3.75
N ALA A 2 -22.57 -44.37 4.44
CA ALA A 2 -22.71 -42.91 4.66
C ALA A 2 -21.36 -42.17 4.60
N SER A 3 -20.25 -42.89 4.80
CA SER A 3 -18.89 -42.36 4.82
C SER A 3 -18.37 -41.83 3.46
N ARG A 4 -18.78 -42.42 2.32
CA ARG A 4 -18.29 -42.03 0.99
C ARG A 4 -18.74 -40.63 0.56
N ASN A 5 -19.96 -40.23 0.89
CA ASN A 5 -20.48 -38.88 0.60
C ASN A 5 -19.82 -37.83 1.50
N HIS A 6 -19.59 -38.15 2.78
CA HIS A 6 -18.98 -37.21 3.72
C HIS A 6 -17.52 -36.91 3.37
N ASN A 7 -16.74 -37.93 2.98
CA ASN A 7 -15.36 -37.76 2.51
C ASN A 7 -15.29 -36.97 1.21
N PHE A 8 -16.19 -37.21 0.27
CA PHE A 8 -16.24 -36.47 -0.99
C PHE A 8 -16.58 -34.99 -0.77
N ILE A 9 -17.53 -34.69 0.12
CA ILE A 9 -17.86 -33.32 0.52
C ILE A 9 -16.65 -32.64 1.19
N PHE A 10 -15.95 -33.34 2.09
CA PHE A 10 -14.77 -32.79 2.77
C PHE A 10 -13.62 -32.47 1.78
N MET A 11 -13.42 -33.33 0.77
CA MET A 11 -12.43 -33.11 -0.29
C MET A 11 -12.82 -31.95 -1.22
N LEU A 12 -14.11 -31.77 -1.51
CA LEU A 12 -14.61 -30.63 -2.28
C LEU A 12 -14.43 -29.31 -1.51
N ILE A 13 -14.76 -29.30 -0.22
CA ILE A 13 -14.59 -28.12 0.64
C ILE A 13 -13.11 -27.76 0.75
N SER A 14 -12.21 -28.72 0.93
CA SER A 14 -10.78 -28.44 1.00
C SER A 14 -10.22 -27.89 -0.33
N PHE A 15 -10.67 -28.40 -1.48
CA PHE A 15 -10.32 -27.86 -2.79
C PHE A 15 -10.83 -26.43 -3.02
N LEU A 16 -12.05 -26.13 -2.57
CA LEU A 16 -12.65 -24.79 -2.64
C LEU A 16 -11.90 -23.80 -1.74
N ILE A 17 -11.51 -24.21 -0.53
CA ILE A 17 -10.69 -23.39 0.37
C ILE A 17 -9.32 -23.13 -0.26
N LEU A 18 -8.67 -24.14 -0.86
CA LEU A 18 -7.38 -23.98 -1.51
C LEU A 18 -7.46 -23.00 -2.69
N HIS A 19 -8.49 -23.10 -3.53
CA HIS A 19 -8.72 -22.16 -4.63
C HIS A 19 -8.96 -20.74 -4.14
N ALA A 20 -9.77 -20.57 -3.09
CA ALA A 20 -10.01 -19.27 -2.49
C ALA A 20 -8.71 -18.63 -1.99
N MET A 21 -7.86 -19.39 -1.28
CA MET A 21 -6.58 -18.89 -0.78
C MET A 21 -5.61 -18.46 -1.89
N ILE A 22 -5.57 -19.18 -3.01
CA ILE A 22 -4.75 -18.81 -4.18
C ILE A 22 -5.25 -17.50 -4.81
N LEU A 23 -6.58 -17.35 -4.95
CA LEU A 23 -7.20 -16.11 -5.44
C LEU A 23 -6.86 -14.92 -4.53
N PHE A 24 -6.98 -15.06 -3.20
CA PHE A 24 -6.65 -14.00 -2.25
C PHE A 24 -5.16 -13.61 -2.27
N ALA A 25 -4.25 -14.56 -2.47
CA ALA A 25 -2.82 -14.27 -2.59
C ALA A 25 -2.49 -13.48 -3.86
N SER A 26 -3.13 -13.82 -4.99
CA SER A 26 -2.92 -13.12 -6.26
C SER A 26 -3.47 -11.69 -6.29
N ALA A 27 -4.49 -11.40 -5.48
CA ALA A 27 -5.10 -10.08 -5.40
C ALA A 27 -4.28 -9.05 -4.60
N GLY A 28 -3.09 -9.42 -4.08
CA GLY A 28 -2.24 -8.49 -3.33
C GLY A 28 -2.84 -8.06 -1.98
N TRP A 29 -3.87 -8.75 -1.49
CA TRP A 29 -4.54 -8.48 -0.22
C TRP A 29 -3.66 -8.77 1.00
N LEU A 30 -2.52 -9.46 0.80
CA LEU A 30 -1.64 -9.82 1.89
C LEU A 30 -0.95 -8.56 2.47
N PRO A 31 -1.10 -8.27 3.78
CA PRO A 31 -0.47 -7.13 4.46
C PRO A 31 1.06 -7.26 4.60
N PHE A 32 1.66 -8.23 3.91
CA PHE A 32 3.10 -8.49 3.90
C PHE A 32 3.67 -8.57 2.47
N SER A 33 2.87 -8.18 1.48
CA SER A 33 3.34 -8.10 0.09
C SER A 33 4.39 -6.99 -0.05
N ALA A 34 5.31 -7.18 -1.00
CA ALA A 34 6.14 -6.08 -1.47
C ALA A 34 5.25 -4.93 -1.95
N LYS A 35 5.65 -3.71 -1.58
CA LYS A 35 5.00 -2.45 -1.89
C LYS A 35 5.91 -1.64 -2.79
N HIS A 36 5.33 -1.01 -3.79
CA HIS A 36 6.00 -0.03 -4.64
C HIS A 36 5.30 1.30 -4.45
N VAL A 37 5.94 2.24 -3.76
CA VAL A 37 5.40 3.58 -3.51
C VAL A 37 6.01 4.53 -4.52
N ILE A 38 5.17 5.37 -5.14
CA ILE A 38 5.57 6.39 -6.10
C ILE A 38 4.97 7.71 -5.61
N ILE A 39 5.80 8.75 -5.49
CA ILE A 39 5.40 10.06 -5.00
C ILE A 39 5.70 11.09 -6.07
N PHE A 40 4.68 11.86 -6.47
CA PHE A 40 4.77 12.95 -7.43
C PHE A 40 4.69 14.31 -6.73
N ASN A 41 5.62 15.21 -7.07
CA ASN A 41 5.51 16.62 -6.69
C ASN A 41 4.56 17.34 -7.67
N LYS A 42 3.36 17.71 -7.19
CA LYS A 42 2.33 18.44 -7.94
C LYS A 42 2.03 19.80 -7.31
N LEU A 43 3.00 20.39 -6.61
CA LEU A 43 2.88 21.72 -6.02
C LEU A 43 2.76 22.79 -7.12
N VAL A 44 1.70 23.60 -7.06
CA VAL A 44 1.38 24.61 -8.09
C VAL A 44 2.38 25.77 -8.06
N THR A 45 2.87 26.11 -6.87
CA THR A 45 3.95 27.07 -6.60
C THR A 45 5.31 26.67 -7.18
N ARG A 46 5.44 25.45 -7.73
CA ARG A 46 6.71 24.91 -8.22
C ARG A 46 7.80 24.89 -7.14
N ALA A 47 7.41 24.67 -5.88
CA ALA A 47 8.35 24.47 -4.79
C ALA A 47 8.97 23.07 -4.85
N THR A 48 10.19 22.95 -4.30
CA THR A 48 10.84 21.65 -4.08
C THR A 48 10.17 20.95 -2.91
N LEU A 49 9.65 19.74 -3.14
CA LEU A 49 9.07 18.90 -2.11
C LEU A 49 10.19 18.12 -1.40
N VAL A 50 10.27 18.24 -0.08
CA VAL A 50 11.26 17.52 0.73
C VAL A 50 10.57 16.40 1.50
N LEU A 51 10.94 15.16 1.22
CA LEU A 51 10.41 13.96 1.86
C LEU A 51 11.39 13.46 2.91
N HIS A 52 10.92 13.38 4.15
CA HIS A 52 11.66 12.78 5.25
C HIS A 52 11.23 11.33 5.45
N CYS A 53 12.17 10.40 5.33
CA CYS A 53 11.93 8.97 5.58
C CYS A 53 12.57 8.59 6.91
N ARG A 54 11.77 8.26 7.92
CA ARG A 54 12.28 7.88 9.25
C ARG A 54 11.74 6.52 9.63
N ASN A 55 12.54 5.56 10.09
CA ASN A 55 12.06 4.27 10.59
C ASN A 55 12.36 4.14 12.08
N LYS A 56 11.36 4.11 12.95
CA LYS A 56 11.55 3.86 14.40
C LYS A 56 12.67 4.69 15.04
N GLY A 57 12.85 5.93 14.59
CA GLY A 57 13.89 6.83 15.09
C GLY A 57 15.13 6.95 14.20
N GLU A 58 15.39 5.99 13.29
CA GLU A 58 16.47 6.05 12.31
C GLU A 58 16.06 6.83 11.07
N ASP A 59 16.76 7.92 10.77
CA ASP A 59 16.57 8.65 9.52
C ASP A 59 17.17 7.84 8.36
N LYS A 60 16.33 7.40 7.43
CA LYS A 60 16.74 6.67 6.23
C LYS A 60 17.15 7.61 5.09
N GLY A 61 17.02 8.91 5.30
CA GLY A 61 17.45 9.95 4.37
C GLY A 61 16.40 11.03 4.15
N VAL A 62 16.82 12.07 3.42
CA VAL A 62 15.99 13.18 2.96
C VAL A 62 16.03 13.17 1.44
N PHE A 63 14.86 13.16 0.81
CA PHE A 63 14.74 13.18 -0.65
C PHE A 63 14.12 14.51 -1.08
N SER A 64 14.79 15.23 -1.97
CA SER A 64 14.28 16.48 -2.53
C SER A 64 13.78 16.25 -3.95
N LEU A 65 12.52 16.58 -4.19
CA LEU A 65 11.85 16.45 -5.48
C LEU A 65 11.59 17.83 -6.05
N GLY A 66 12.16 18.13 -7.22
CA GLY A 66 11.84 19.34 -7.96
C GLY A 66 10.40 19.33 -8.48
N PRO A 67 9.98 20.45 -9.11
CA PRO A 67 8.62 20.58 -9.61
C PRO A 67 8.32 19.58 -10.72
N GLY A 68 7.31 18.73 -10.52
CA GLY A 68 6.94 17.68 -11.47
C GLY A 68 7.77 16.39 -11.35
N ASP A 69 8.82 16.39 -10.53
CA ASP A 69 9.63 15.19 -10.30
C ASP A 69 8.86 14.14 -9.50
N SER A 70 9.33 12.90 -9.63
CA SER A 70 8.82 11.77 -8.88
C SER A 70 9.93 10.97 -8.23
N PHE A 71 9.64 10.42 -7.06
CA PHE A 71 10.51 9.47 -6.38
C PHE A 71 9.72 8.20 -6.11
N ASP A 72 10.33 7.07 -6.41
CA ASP A 72 9.74 5.78 -6.10
C ASP A 72 10.70 4.90 -5.30
N PHE A 73 10.12 4.08 -4.44
CA PHE A 73 10.87 3.11 -3.67
C PHE A 73 10.03 1.86 -3.45
N ARG A 74 10.73 0.73 -3.30
CA ARG A 74 10.11 -0.55 -2.99
C ARG A 74 10.51 -0.98 -1.60
N PHE A 75 9.54 -1.45 -0.84
CA PHE A 75 9.81 -2.07 0.46
C PHE A 75 8.94 -3.30 0.65
N ARG A 76 9.35 -4.17 1.57
CA ARG A 76 8.57 -5.33 1.97
C ARG A 76 8.22 -5.19 3.44
N VAL A 77 6.95 -5.33 3.78
CA VAL A 77 6.52 -5.29 5.17
C VAL A 77 6.93 -6.61 5.82
N ASN A 78 7.85 -6.53 6.79
CA ASN A 78 8.22 -7.68 7.60
C ASN A 78 7.35 -7.70 8.87
N LEU A 79 6.84 -8.89 9.25
CA LEU A 79 6.09 -9.09 10.52
C LEU A 79 6.81 -8.54 11.77
N ARG A 80 8.14 -8.34 11.69
CA ARG A 80 8.99 -7.81 12.76
C ARG A 80 8.99 -6.26 12.90
N LYS A 81 8.04 -5.55 12.26
CA LYS A 81 7.85 -4.10 12.38
C LYS A 81 9.07 -3.24 11.99
N THR A 82 9.96 -3.70 11.11
CA THR A 82 11.06 -2.85 10.59
C THR A 82 10.60 -2.14 9.32
N THR A 83 9.51 -1.37 9.41
CA THR A 83 8.92 -0.67 8.26
C THR A 83 9.46 0.74 8.18
N VAL A 84 10.05 1.12 7.05
CA VAL A 84 10.47 2.51 6.81
C VAL A 84 9.23 3.40 6.95
N TYR A 85 9.19 4.22 8.00
CA TYR A 85 8.05 5.08 8.32
C TYR A 85 8.13 6.33 7.43
N ILE A 86 7.41 6.28 6.33
CA ILE A 86 6.85 7.48 5.74
C ILE A 86 5.41 7.51 6.22
N HIS A 87 4.91 8.61 6.78
CA HIS A 87 3.54 8.69 7.28
C HIS A 87 2.49 8.30 6.22
N LEU A 88 2.82 8.46 4.94
CA LEU A 88 2.04 8.02 3.79
C LEU A 88 2.01 6.48 3.69
N ALA A 89 3.17 5.83 3.84
CA ALA A 89 3.33 4.38 3.69
C ALA A 89 2.68 3.56 4.82
N ASP A 90 2.53 4.12 6.03
CA ASP A 90 1.79 3.47 7.13
C ASP A 90 0.31 3.25 6.78
N ARG A 91 -0.27 4.16 5.98
CA ARG A 91 -1.67 4.08 5.52
C ARG A 91 -1.89 3.01 4.46
N ASP A 92 -0.84 2.69 3.70
CA ASP A 92 -0.87 1.76 2.55
C ASP A 92 -0.82 0.28 2.97
N ASP A 93 -0.61 0.01 4.28
CA ASP A 93 -0.52 -1.35 4.84
C ASP A 93 -1.60 -1.66 5.88
N ASN A 94 -2.52 -0.72 6.13
CA ASN A 94 -3.61 -0.91 7.07
C ASN A 94 -4.90 -1.37 6.35
N PRO A 95 -5.39 -2.61 6.55
CA PRO A 95 -6.63 -3.08 5.91
C PRO A 95 -7.87 -2.31 6.39
N LYS A 96 -7.80 -1.63 7.55
CA LYS A 96 -8.88 -0.79 8.08
C LYS A 96 -8.80 0.65 7.59
N SER A 97 -7.77 1.00 6.82
CA SER A 97 -7.64 2.31 6.19
C SER A 97 -8.79 2.53 5.20
N LYS A 98 -9.25 3.79 5.07
CA LYS A 98 -10.28 4.15 4.10
C LYS A 98 -9.87 3.87 2.65
N VAL A 99 -8.57 3.87 2.36
CA VAL A 99 -8.02 3.58 1.03
C VAL A 99 -7.61 2.10 0.86
N GLY A 100 -7.67 1.32 1.94
CA GLY A 100 -7.26 -0.08 1.94
C GLY A 100 -5.76 -0.30 1.72
N ILE A 101 -5.40 -1.57 1.53
CA ILE A 101 -4.03 -1.99 1.23
C ILE A 101 -3.77 -1.85 -0.28
N CYS A 102 -2.58 -1.42 -0.68
CA CYS A 102 -2.14 -1.39 -2.08
C CYS A 102 -0.85 -2.19 -2.29
N SER A 103 -0.64 -2.75 -3.48
CA SER A 103 0.66 -3.28 -3.90
C SER A 103 1.51 -2.20 -4.56
N GLU A 104 0.87 -1.38 -5.39
CA GLU A 104 1.44 -0.17 -6.00
C GLU A 104 0.72 1.06 -5.46
N CYS A 105 1.49 1.95 -4.84
CA CYS A 105 1.00 3.06 -4.06
C CYS A 105 1.44 4.40 -4.61
N ILE A 106 0.61 4.95 -5.48
CA ILE A 106 0.78 6.23 -6.16
C ILE A 106 0.23 7.37 -5.29
N TRP A 107 1.10 8.33 -5.00
CA TRP A 107 0.79 9.52 -4.23
C TRP A 107 1.09 10.76 -5.06
N SER A 108 0.12 11.66 -5.16
CA SER A 108 0.30 12.99 -5.73
C SER A 108 0.22 14.02 -4.62
N ILE A 109 1.27 14.82 -4.48
CA ILE A 109 1.39 15.80 -3.40
C ILE A 109 1.03 17.17 -3.93
N TYR A 110 -0.12 17.67 -3.50
CA TYR A 110 -0.60 19.01 -3.80
C TYR A 110 -0.45 19.90 -2.56
N GLU A 111 -0.46 21.22 -2.77
CA GLU A 111 -0.46 22.20 -1.69
C GLU A 111 -1.57 21.98 -0.65
N PRO A 112 -2.84 21.78 -1.04
CA PRO A 112 -3.90 21.57 -0.06
C PRO A 112 -3.80 20.23 0.67
N ALA A 113 -3.29 19.18 0.01
CA ALA A 113 -3.28 17.83 0.56
C ALA A 113 -2.39 16.85 -0.24
N PRO A 114 -1.80 15.85 0.43
CA PRO A 114 -1.37 14.62 -0.22
C PRO A 114 -2.58 13.76 -0.62
N CYS A 115 -2.58 13.26 -1.85
CA CYS A 115 -3.65 12.43 -2.38
C CYS A 115 -3.14 11.07 -2.85
N ARG A 116 -3.90 10.04 -2.51
CA ARG A 116 -3.67 8.66 -2.95
C ARG A 116 -4.43 8.42 -4.25
N ASP A 117 -3.69 8.27 -5.33
CA ASP A 117 -4.26 8.06 -6.65
C ASP A 117 -4.73 6.62 -6.81
N ARG A 118 -5.86 6.45 -7.50
CA ARG A 118 -6.40 5.14 -7.82
C ARG A 118 -5.97 4.73 -9.23
N ARG A 119 -5.64 3.44 -9.39
CA ARG A 119 -5.18 2.89 -10.67
C ARG A 119 -6.31 2.76 -11.69
N ASP A 120 -7.56 2.72 -11.23
CA ASP A 120 -8.76 2.69 -12.07
C ASP A 120 -9.09 4.05 -12.69
N GLY A 121 -8.29 5.09 -12.42
CA GLY A 121 -8.56 6.46 -12.86
C GLY A 121 -9.71 7.13 -12.10
N GLY A 122 -10.23 6.48 -11.05
CA GLY A 122 -11.23 7.05 -10.17
C GLY A 122 -10.70 8.23 -9.37
N GLN A 123 -11.61 8.94 -8.71
CA GLN A 123 -11.25 10.11 -7.92
C GLN A 123 -10.25 9.74 -6.80
N PRO A 124 -9.12 10.45 -6.69
CA PRO A 124 -8.11 10.15 -5.69
C PRO A 124 -8.64 10.46 -4.28
N TYR A 125 -8.09 9.77 -3.29
CA TYR A 125 -8.44 10.01 -1.90
C TYR A 125 -7.40 10.91 -1.25
N CYS A 126 -7.80 12.12 -0.88
CA CYS A 126 -6.91 13.13 -0.29
C CYS A 126 -6.98 13.14 1.23
N PHE A 127 -5.83 13.35 1.87
CA PHE A 127 -5.69 13.40 3.32
C PHE A 127 -5.31 14.81 3.76
N PRO A 128 -5.87 15.32 4.88
CA PRO A 128 -5.40 16.57 5.44
C PRO A 128 -3.96 16.42 5.95
N TRP A 129 -3.13 17.46 5.77
CA TRP A 129 -1.75 17.48 6.24
C TRP A 129 -1.59 17.21 7.75
N ALA A 130 -2.57 17.64 8.54
CA ALA A 130 -2.57 17.55 10.00
C ALA A 130 -3.13 16.22 10.56
N SER A 131 -3.06 15.12 9.80
CA SER A 131 -3.59 13.80 10.23
C SER A 131 -2.54 12.76 10.55
#